data_AF-A0A239MLK4-F1
#
_entry.id   AF-A0A239MLK4-F1
#
_cell.length_a   1.000
_cell.length_b   1.000
_cell.length_c   1.000
_cell.angle_alpha   90.00
_cell.angle_beta   90.00
_cell.angle_gamma   90.00
#
_symmetry.space_group_name_H-M   'P 1'
#
loop_
_entity.id
_entity.type
_entity.pdbx_description
1 polymer ?
#
loop_
_entity_poly.entity_id
_entity_poly.type
_entity_poly.pdbx_seq_one_letter_code
_entity_poly.pdbx_strand_id
1 'polypeptide(L)'
;MLQSLHGDEFSAAFGSSHINNGFDPRAFDAIMSQTPEPTHSVNLAVAGGSQSEQRAMAKSFVEQLTTPAQPQPCLILLELDAGANFGGNHLMHPRAINIYDWPTMRLMSQFSSLAMPVTQRWGRSGFAMAAMGLHYLNIGMLSSLIFSPSLNAETMLSQTEDDRRGLHLERALAPDTNGIARLIANRPVQPAVAKGEVLRGHFALIEQLVAASPVHHLSFVYIKWPRFGDVDEIKSYPDHITVGGRDVPILNLGRPDLYPELYVPGIWHDDAHLGGEGARMVSTLMGRKLAEWYATHGAPAACGS
;
A
#
# COMPACT_ATOMS: atom_id res chain seq x y z
N MET A 1 -4.51 -19.64 -2.09
CA MET A 1 -4.66 -18.62 -3.16
C MET A 1 -3.35 -17.87 -3.37
N LEU A 2 -2.69 -17.33 -2.34
CA LEU A 2 -1.36 -16.70 -2.49
C LEU A 2 -0.24 -17.72 -2.79
N GLN A 3 -0.21 -18.88 -2.11
CA GLN A 3 0.75 -19.96 -2.39
C GLN A 3 0.71 -20.52 -3.83
N SER A 4 -0.45 -20.49 -4.51
CA SER A 4 -0.58 -20.98 -5.87
C SER A 4 -0.13 -19.98 -6.93
N LEU A 5 0.23 -18.75 -6.54
CA LEU A 5 0.45 -17.65 -7.47
C LEU A 5 1.92 -17.25 -7.60
N HIS A 6 2.75 -17.34 -6.56
CA HIS A 6 4.07 -16.69 -6.59
C HIS A 6 5.25 -17.43 -5.93
N GLY A 7 5.11 -18.66 -5.43
CA GLY A 7 6.23 -19.34 -4.75
C GLY A 7 6.62 -18.67 -3.42
N ASP A 8 7.85 -18.92 -2.95
CA ASP A 8 8.37 -18.46 -1.65
C ASP A 8 8.70 -16.95 -1.66
N GLU A 9 7.67 -16.09 -1.79
CA GLU A 9 7.82 -14.64 -1.66
C GLU A 9 7.81 -14.21 -0.18
N PHE A 10 8.84 -13.49 0.25
CA PHE A 10 8.98 -13.02 1.63
C PHE A 10 8.74 -11.53 1.79
N SER A 11 8.65 -10.79 0.68
CA SER A 11 8.44 -9.35 0.68
C SER A 11 7.29 -8.97 -0.26
N ALA A 12 6.43 -8.05 0.17
CA ALA A 12 5.27 -7.65 -0.62
C ALA A 12 4.82 -6.21 -0.33
N ALA A 13 4.27 -5.57 -1.36
CA ALA A 13 3.60 -4.28 -1.25
C ALA A 13 2.09 -4.41 -1.23
N PHE A 14 1.46 -3.67 -0.33
CA PHE A 14 0.01 -3.65 -0.15
C PHE A 14 -0.47 -2.20 -0.13
N GLY A 15 -1.61 -1.96 -0.76
CA GLY A 15 -2.18 -0.63 -0.86
C GLY A 15 -3.38 -0.56 -1.78
N SER A 16 -3.72 0.66 -2.17
CA SER A 16 -4.80 1.01 -3.08
C SER A 16 -4.39 0.92 -4.55
N SER A 17 -5.20 1.51 -5.44
CA SER A 17 -4.88 1.62 -6.86
C SER A 17 -3.56 2.36 -7.12
N HIS A 18 -3.12 3.23 -6.21
CA HIS A 18 -1.84 3.94 -6.34
C HIS A 18 -0.66 2.96 -6.37
N ILE A 19 -0.61 2.00 -5.44
CA ILE A 19 0.44 0.98 -5.40
C ILE A 19 0.19 -0.09 -6.46
N ASN A 20 -1.07 -0.51 -6.66
CA ASN A 20 -1.45 -1.52 -7.66
C ASN A 20 -0.94 -1.16 -9.07
N ASN A 21 -1.04 0.13 -9.42
CA ASN A 21 -0.63 0.65 -10.73
C ASN A 21 0.77 1.29 -10.72
N GLY A 22 1.30 1.61 -9.52
CA GLY A 22 2.50 2.42 -9.38
C GLY A 22 3.75 1.71 -8.86
N PHE A 23 3.62 0.55 -8.20
CA PHE A 23 4.78 -0.17 -7.68
C PHE A 23 5.29 -1.19 -8.70
N ASP A 24 6.45 -0.91 -9.30
CA ASP A 24 7.24 -1.84 -10.11
C ASP A 24 8.27 -2.55 -9.21
N PRO A 25 8.02 -3.81 -8.82
CA PRO A 25 8.90 -4.52 -7.90
C PRO A 25 10.31 -4.70 -8.47
N ARG A 26 10.46 -4.81 -9.79
CA ARG A 26 11.78 -5.01 -10.44
C ARG A 26 12.66 -3.78 -10.28
N ALA A 27 12.07 -2.61 -10.46
CA ALA A 27 12.78 -1.35 -10.34
C ALA A 27 13.20 -1.06 -8.89
N PHE A 28 12.40 -1.52 -7.93
CA PHE A 28 12.71 -1.47 -6.50
C PHE A 28 13.81 -2.48 -6.13
N ASP A 29 13.63 -3.77 -6.47
CA ASP A 29 14.57 -4.83 -6.13
C ASP A 29 15.93 -4.66 -6.81
N ALA A 30 15.99 -4.07 -8.01
CA ALA A 30 17.24 -3.72 -8.67
C ALA A 30 18.11 -2.75 -7.83
N ILE A 31 17.48 -1.91 -7.01
CA ILE A 31 18.19 -1.05 -6.06
C ILE A 31 18.50 -1.83 -4.77
N MET A 32 17.52 -2.56 -4.23
CA MET A 32 17.69 -3.30 -2.97
C MET A 32 18.72 -4.44 -3.05
N SER A 33 18.92 -5.02 -4.23
CA SER A 33 19.95 -6.03 -4.50
C SER A 33 21.38 -5.54 -4.24
N GLN A 34 21.58 -4.22 -4.15
CA GLN A 34 22.87 -3.60 -3.84
C GLN A 34 23.05 -3.34 -2.35
N THR A 35 22.03 -3.64 -1.54
CA THR A 35 22.09 -3.53 -0.08
C THR A 35 22.52 -4.87 0.54
N PRO A 36 22.95 -4.88 1.82
CA PRO A 36 23.33 -6.13 2.50
C PRO A 36 22.21 -7.18 2.57
N GLU A 37 20.96 -6.74 2.48
CA GLU A 37 19.76 -7.58 2.57
C GLU A 37 18.97 -7.46 1.25
N PRO A 38 19.35 -8.21 0.20
CA PRO A 38 18.67 -8.16 -1.08
C PRO A 38 17.21 -8.61 -0.92
N THR A 39 16.28 -7.82 -1.46
CA THR A 39 14.85 -8.15 -1.44
C THR A 39 14.41 -8.72 -2.78
N HIS A 40 13.46 -9.65 -2.72
CA HIS A 40 12.62 -10.02 -3.85
C HIS A 40 11.18 -9.73 -3.46
N SER A 41 10.54 -8.79 -4.15
CA SER A 41 9.23 -8.27 -3.79
C SER A 41 8.17 -8.53 -4.84
N VAL A 42 6.92 -8.63 -4.38
CA VAL A 42 5.71 -8.74 -5.20
C VAL A 42 4.74 -7.61 -4.88
N ASN A 43 4.01 -7.12 -5.88
CA ASN A 43 2.92 -6.18 -5.71
C ASN A 43 1.61 -6.94 -5.47
N LEU A 44 1.05 -6.81 -4.26
CA LEU A 44 -0.23 -7.39 -3.85
C LEU A 44 -1.25 -6.30 -3.46
N ALA A 45 -1.04 -5.06 -3.93
CA ALA A 45 -2.03 -4.01 -3.81
C ALA A 45 -3.26 -4.31 -4.68
N VAL A 46 -4.37 -3.61 -4.41
CA VAL A 46 -5.62 -3.85 -5.14
C VAL A 46 -6.19 -2.52 -5.63
N ALA A 47 -6.66 -2.51 -6.87
CA ALA A 47 -7.38 -1.38 -7.44
C ALA A 47 -8.61 -0.99 -6.58
N GLY A 48 -8.72 0.31 -6.26
CA GLY A 48 -9.72 0.82 -5.33
C GLY A 48 -9.56 0.32 -3.89
N GLY A 49 -8.37 -0.19 -3.55
CA GLY A 49 -8.05 -0.76 -2.25
C GLY A 49 -8.16 0.24 -1.09
N SER A 50 -8.48 -0.27 0.10
CA SER A 50 -8.57 0.51 1.34
C SER A 50 -7.66 -0.04 2.44
N GLN A 51 -7.51 0.67 3.57
CA GLN A 51 -6.73 0.20 4.72
C GLN A 51 -7.27 -1.11 5.29
N SER A 52 -8.58 -1.35 5.23
CA SER A 52 -9.16 -2.64 5.64
C SER A 52 -8.72 -3.78 4.72
N GLU A 53 -8.57 -3.53 3.42
CA GLU A 53 -8.06 -4.51 2.47
C GLU A 53 -6.56 -4.71 2.57
N GLN A 54 -5.81 -3.61 2.70
CA GLN A 54 -4.39 -3.65 3.00
C GLN A 54 -4.13 -4.51 4.24
N ARG A 55 -4.91 -4.32 5.32
CA ARG A 55 -4.86 -5.16 6.52
C ARG A 55 -5.15 -6.63 6.19
N ALA A 56 -6.28 -6.93 5.53
CA ALA A 56 -6.70 -8.30 5.28
C ALA A 56 -5.69 -9.08 4.43
N MET A 57 -5.17 -8.44 3.37
CA MET A 57 -4.18 -9.05 2.47
C MET A 57 -2.81 -9.19 3.12
N ALA A 58 -2.30 -8.13 3.76
CA ALA A 58 -1.02 -8.20 4.46
C ALA A 58 -1.06 -9.24 5.58
N LYS A 59 -2.16 -9.31 6.34
CA LYS A 59 -2.35 -10.34 7.38
C LYS A 59 -2.33 -11.74 6.78
N SER A 60 -3.09 -11.98 5.72
CA SER A 60 -3.13 -13.28 5.06
C SER A 60 -1.76 -13.68 4.50
N PHE A 61 -1.01 -12.73 3.95
CA PHE A 61 0.36 -12.95 3.48
C PHE A 61 1.30 -13.32 4.63
N VAL A 62 1.35 -12.51 5.70
CA VAL A 62 2.28 -12.78 6.81
C VAL A 62 1.98 -14.07 7.57
N GLU A 63 0.72 -14.50 7.63
CA GLU A 63 0.30 -15.79 8.22
C GLU A 63 0.78 -17.00 7.41
N GLN A 64 1.08 -16.81 6.12
CA GLN A 64 1.54 -17.87 5.21
C GLN A 64 3.07 -17.89 5.06
N LEU A 65 3.79 -16.91 5.62
CA LEU A 65 5.24 -16.88 5.58
C LEU A 65 5.82 -18.10 6.29
N THR A 66 6.86 -18.68 5.72
CA THR A 66 7.66 -19.74 6.32
C THR A 66 9.04 -19.18 6.65
N THR A 67 9.81 -19.87 7.50
CA THR A 67 11.22 -19.48 7.67
C THR A 67 11.98 -19.70 6.37
N PRO A 68 12.63 -18.67 5.80
CA PRO A 68 13.48 -18.84 4.63
C PRO A 68 14.55 -19.91 4.80
N ALA A 69 14.86 -20.63 3.72
CA ALA A 69 16.00 -21.56 3.70
C ALA A 69 17.37 -20.83 3.72
N GLN A 70 17.41 -19.58 3.26
CA GLN A 70 18.58 -18.71 3.29
C GLN A 70 18.21 -17.40 3.99
N PRO A 71 19.12 -16.80 4.79
CA PRO A 71 18.86 -15.50 5.41
C PRO A 71 18.49 -14.46 4.36
N GLN A 72 17.29 -13.90 4.48
CA GLN A 72 16.79 -12.83 3.61
C GLN A 72 15.78 -11.97 4.38
N PRO A 73 15.58 -10.70 3.97
CA PRO A 73 14.59 -9.84 4.60
C PRO A 73 13.16 -10.27 4.28
N CYS A 74 12.29 -10.22 5.28
CA CYS A 74 10.84 -10.27 5.09
C CYS A 74 10.26 -8.85 5.19
N LEU A 75 10.05 -8.18 4.05
CA LEU A 75 9.69 -6.77 3.97
C LEU A 75 8.23 -6.55 3.58
N ILE A 76 7.48 -5.87 4.45
CA ILE A 76 6.09 -5.50 4.23
C ILE A 76 6.00 -4.00 3.92
N LEU A 77 5.66 -3.66 2.68
CA LEU A 77 5.48 -2.30 2.21
C LEU A 77 3.99 -1.93 2.29
N LEU A 78 3.65 -0.84 2.97
CA LEU A 78 2.27 -0.44 3.27
C LEU A 78 1.99 0.99 2.80
N GLU A 79 0.86 1.22 2.13
CA GLU A 79 0.40 2.58 1.84
C GLU A 79 -0.05 3.28 3.14
N LEU A 80 0.51 4.45 3.39
CA LEU A 80 0.21 5.25 4.59
C LEU A 80 -1.17 5.90 4.49
N ASP A 81 -1.55 6.41 3.32
CA ASP A 81 -2.72 7.27 3.15
C ASP A 81 -3.81 6.67 2.24
N ALA A 82 -3.85 5.32 2.14
CA ALA A 82 -4.99 4.64 1.56
C ALA A 82 -6.27 5.00 2.33
N GLY A 83 -7.40 5.08 1.62
CA GLY A 83 -8.70 5.35 2.24
C GLY A 83 -9.02 4.28 3.29
N ALA A 84 -9.55 4.65 4.45
CA ALA A 84 -9.73 3.66 5.52
C ALA A 84 -10.77 2.58 5.17
N ASN A 85 -11.89 3.00 4.58
CA ASN A 85 -12.96 2.11 4.14
C ASN A 85 -13.18 2.26 2.63
N PHE A 86 -13.97 1.34 2.07
CA PHE A 86 -14.62 1.57 0.79
C PHE A 86 -15.55 2.80 0.83
N GLY A 87 -15.82 3.37 -0.34
CA GLY A 87 -16.89 4.37 -0.48
C GLY A 87 -18.25 3.76 -0.11
N GLY A 88 -19.17 4.57 0.43
CA GLY A 88 -20.47 4.11 0.96
C GLY A 88 -21.30 3.29 -0.03
N ASN A 89 -21.18 3.57 -1.34
CA ASN A 89 -21.85 2.82 -2.41
C ASN A 89 -21.42 1.35 -2.51
N HIS A 90 -20.33 0.96 -1.84
CA HIS A 90 -19.78 -0.39 -1.84
C HIS A 90 -20.03 -1.14 -0.52
N LEU A 91 -20.92 -0.65 0.35
CA LEU A 91 -21.23 -1.29 1.64
C LEU A 91 -21.68 -2.75 1.47
N MET A 92 -22.49 -3.02 0.45
CA MET A 92 -22.99 -4.37 0.14
C MET A 92 -22.07 -5.13 -0.82
N HIS A 93 -20.89 -4.60 -1.14
CA HIS A 93 -19.95 -5.27 -2.02
C HIS A 93 -19.33 -6.48 -1.30
N PRO A 94 -19.19 -7.66 -1.95
CA PRO A 94 -18.64 -8.85 -1.30
C PRO A 94 -17.27 -8.64 -0.64
N ARG A 95 -16.38 -7.85 -1.27
CA ARG A 95 -15.09 -7.42 -0.68
C ARG A 95 -15.25 -6.73 0.67
N ALA A 96 -16.23 -5.84 0.81
CA ALA A 96 -16.51 -5.15 2.06
C ALA A 96 -17.12 -6.07 3.11
N ILE A 97 -18.03 -6.96 2.72
CA ILE A 97 -18.67 -7.89 3.64
C ILE A 97 -17.67 -8.94 4.15
N ASN A 98 -16.82 -9.50 3.28
CA ASN A 98 -16.00 -10.65 3.63
C ASN A 98 -14.82 -10.33 4.55
N ILE A 99 -14.33 -9.08 4.57
CA ILE A 99 -13.14 -8.72 5.35
C ILE A 99 -13.45 -8.00 6.67
N TYR A 100 -14.68 -7.49 6.86
CA TYR A 100 -15.05 -6.71 8.05
C TYR A 100 -15.45 -7.59 9.23
N ASP A 101 -14.53 -8.42 9.69
CA ASP A 101 -14.64 -9.07 11.00
C ASP A 101 -14.53 -8.05 12.16
N TRP A 102 -14.81 -8.49 13.39
CA TRP A 102 -14.69 -7.62 14.58
C TRP A 102 -13.30 -6.96 14.72
N PRO A 103 -12.17 -7.67 14.55
CA PRO A 103 -10.84 -7.08 14.50
C PRO A 103 -10.67 -5.96 13.45
N THR A 104 -11.20 -6.14 12.24
CA THR A 104 -11.16 -5.12 11.17
C THR A 104 -11.95 -3.89 11.56
N MET A 105 -13.18 -4.06 12.04
CA MET A 105 -13.99 -2.93 12.51
C MET A 105 -13.26 -2.13 13.59
N ARG A 106 -12.71 -2.82 14.59
CA ARG A 106 -11.93 -2.19 15.67
C ARG A 106 -10.70 -1.46 15.13
N LEU A 107 -9.99 -2.02 14.15
CA LEU A 107 -8.86 -1.34 13.52
C LEU A 107 -9.32 -0.08 12.77
N MET A 108 -10.39 -0.16 11.97
CA MET A 108 -10.89 0.97 11.18
C MET A 108 -11.33 2.15 12.05
N SER A 109 -11.88 1.88 13.24
CA SER A 109 -12.19 2.93 14.22
C SER A 109 -10.94 3.72 14.66
N GLN A 110 -9.76 3.08 14.69
CA GLN A 110 -8.50 3.68 15.12
C GLN A 110 -7.82 4.50 14.02
N PHE A 111 -8.32 4.41 12.78
CA PHE A 111 -7.99 5.37 11.74
C PHE A 111 -8.83 6.66 11.84
N SER A 112 -9.58 6.89 12.92
CA SER A 112 -10.24 8.17 13.16
C SER A 112 -9.44 9.03 14.15
N SER A 113 -9.33 10.33 13.93
CA SER A 113 -8.76 11.29 14.89
C SER A 113 -9.73 12.40 15.26
N LEU A 114 -9.52 13.03 16.42
CA LEU A 114 -10.34 14.18 16.86
C LEU A 114 -10.25 15.39 15.90
N ALA A 115 -9.19 15.47 15.10
CA ALA A 115 -9.00 16.51 14.09
C ALA A 115 -9.93 16.34 12.87
N MET A 116 -10.48 15.14 12.64
CA MET A 116 -11.41 14.89 11.54
C MET A 116 -12.81 15.47 11.82
N PRO A 117 -13.50 15.97 10.78
CA PRO A 117 -14.91 16.32 10.86
C PRO A 117 -15.76 15.21 11.49
N VAL A 118 -16.72 15.58 12.32
CA VAL A 118 -17.64 14.63 12.98
C VAL A 118 -18.28 13.71 11.95
N THR A 119 -18.80 14.25 10.85
CA THR A 119 -19.41 13.48 9.76
C THR A 119 -18.48 12.40 9.20
N GLN A 120 -17.19 12.71 9.02
CA GLN A 120 -16.20 11.77 8.51
C GLN A 120 -15.87 10.67 9.53
N ARG A 121 -15.74 11.02 10.81
CA ARG A 121 -15.50 10.05 11.89
C ARG A 121 -16.66 9.07 12.04
N TRP A 122 -17.87 9.61 12.12
CA TRP A 122 -19.09 8.81 12.26
C TRP A 122 -19.35 8.00 10.99
N GLY A 123 -19.10 8.55 9.80
CA GLY A 123 -19.18 7.81 8.55
C GLY A 123 -18.22 6.62 8.51
N ARG A 124 -16.98 6.79 8.98
CA ARG A 124 -15.98 5.71 9.02
C ARG A 124 -16.38 4.58 9.96
N SER A 125 -16.68 4.91 11.21
CA SER A 125 -17.07 3.92 12.21
C SER A 125 -18.42 3.30 11.89
N GLY A 126 -19.38 4.10 11.40
CA GLY A 126 -20.70 3.65 10.99
C GLY A 126 -20.64 2.66 9.83
N PHE A 127 -19.85 2.96 8.79
CA PHE A 127 -19.60 2.02 7.69
C PHE A 127 -18.99 0.72 8.21
N ALA A 128 -17.94 0.80 9.05
CA ALA A 128 -17.25 -0.38 9.55
C ALA A 128 -18.16 -1.28 10.41
N MET A 129 -19.01 -0.69 11.26
CA MET A 129 -20.01 -1.42 12.03
C MET A 129 -21.08 -2.05 11.15
N ALA A 130 -21.57 -1.33 10.13
CA ALA A 130 -22.57 -1.85 9.21
C ALA A 130 -22.02 -3.02 8.38
N ALA A 131 -20.82 -2.88 7.80
CA ALA A 131 -20.14 -3.94 7.06
C ALA A 131 -19.90 -5.17 7.93
N MET A 132 -19.51 -4.99 9.19
CA MET A 132 -19.36 -6.09 10.15
C MET A 132 -20.69 -6.76 10.50
N GLY A 133 -21.77 -5.99 10.65
CA GLY A 133 -23.11 -6.56 10.82
C GLY A 133 -23.49 -7.45 9.64
N LEU A 134 -23.25 -6.98 8.41
CA LEU A 134 -23.49 -7.74 7.18
C LEU A 134 -22.60 -9.00 7.09
N HIS A 135 -21.33 -8.90 7.52
CA HIS A 135 -20.40 -10.02 7.62
C HIS A 135 -20.98 -11.16 8.47
N TYR A 136 -21.37 -10.87 9.72
CA TYR A 136 -21.88 -11.90 10.63
C TYR A 136 -23.27 -12.42 10.25
N LEU A 137 -24.07 -11.63 9.54
CA LEU A 137 -25.37 -12.06 9.02
C LEU A 137 -25.26 -12.80 7.68
N ASN A 138 -24.06 -12.91 7.09
CA ASN A 138 -23.82 -13.50 5.78
C ASN A 138 -24.65 -12.85 4.65
N ILE A 139 -25.10 -11.60 4.82
CA ILE A 139 -25.95 -10.91 3.84
C ILE A 139 -25.06 -10.35 2.73
N GLY A 140 -25.28 -10.78 1.49
CA GLY A 140 -24.54 -10.31 0.32
C GLY A 140 -23.26 -11.08 -0.01
N MET A 141 -22.96 -12.17 0.72
CA MET A 141 -21.90 -13.12 0.36
C MET A 141 -22.37 -14.03 -0.78
N LEU A 142 -22.46 -13.48 -1.99
CA LEU A 142 -22.79 -14.24 -3.20
C LEU A 142 -21.60 -15.08 -3.70
N SER A 143 -20.42 -14.93 -3.09
CA SER A 143 -19.20 -15.67 -3.41
C SER A 143 -18.28 -15.78 -2.19
N SER A 144 -17.66 -16.95 -2.01
CA SER A 144 -16.56 -17.15 -1.05
C SER A 144 -15.24 -16.53 -1.53
N LEU A 145 -15.19 -16.04 -2.77
CA LEU A 145 -14.04 -15.36 -3.32
C LEU A 145 -14.04 -13.90 -2.86
N ILE A 146 -13.16 -13.61 -1.91
CA ILE A 146 -12.92 -12.26 -1.39
C ILE A 146 -12.33 -11.35 -2.47
N PHE A 147 -11.48 -11.89 -3.34
CA PHE A 147 -10.88 -11.21 -4.48
C PHE A 147 -11.23 -11.99 -5.76
N SER A 148 -11.77 -11.33 -6.78
CA SER A 148 -12.17 -11.93 -8.07
C SER A 148 -11.26 -11.44 -9.21
N PRO A 149 -11.02 -12.24 -10.26
CA PRO A 149 -11.48 -13.63 -10.45
C PRO A 149 -10.47 -14.64 -9.89
N SER A 150 -10.85 -15.93 -9.82
CA SER A 150 -9.86 -17.00 -9.88
C SER A 150 -9.05 -16.78 -11.15
N LEU A 151 -7.79 -16.39 -11.02
CA LEU A 151 -6.94 -16.01 -12.14
C LEU A 151 -7.03 -17.09 -13.23
N ASN A 152 -7.66 -16.76 -14.37
CA ASN A 152 -7.69 -17.68 -15.48
C ASN A 152 -6.26 -17.80 -16.04
N ALA A 153 -5.95 -18.93 -16.68
CA ALA A 153 -4.62 -19.20 -17.18
C ALA A 153 -4.06 -18.08 -18.08
N GLU A 154 -4.94 -17.36 -18.78
CA GLU A 154 -4.59 -16.23 -19.66
C GLU A 154 -4.18 -14.96 -18.89
N THR A 155 -4.85 -14.66 -17.77
CA THR A 155 -4.45 -13.57 -16.86
C THR A 155 -3.15 -13.93 -16.15
N MET A 156 -3.02 -15.19 -15.70
CA MET A 156 -1.77 -15.71 -15.15
C MET A 156 -0.63 -15.60 -16.15
N LEU A 157 -0.83 -16.06 -17.39
CA LEU A 157 0.14 -15.94 -18.48
C LEU A 157 0.50 -14.47 -18.71
N SER A 158 -0.45 -13.54 -18.80
CA SER A 158 -0.10 -12.12 -18.98
C SER A 158 0.67 -11.51 -17.80
N GLN A 159 0.45 -12.01 -16.58
CA GLN A 159 1.12 -11.55 -15.36
C GLN A 159 2.52 -12.16 -15.20
N THR A 160 2.75 -13.36 -15.73
CA THR A 160 4.03 -14.08 -15.67
C THR A 160 4.87 -13.97 -16.95
N GLU A 161 4.28 -13.69 -18.10
CA GLU A 161 4.97 -13.53 -19.40
C GLU A 161 5.91 -12.33 -19.42
N ASP A 162 5.60 -11.27 -18.65
CA ASP A 162 6.37 -10.01 -18.60
C ASP A 162 7.14 -9.81 -17.26
N ASP A 163 7.19 -10.82 -16.37
CA ASP A 163 7.78 -10.75 -15.02
C ASP A 163 7.39 -9.47 -14.25
N ARG A 164 6.11 -9.11 -14.25
CA ARG A 164 5.64 -7.85 -13.61
C ARG A 164 5.37 -8.00 -12.13
N ARG A 165 5.45 -9.22 -11.57
CA ARG A 165 5.27 -9.56 -10.15
C ARG A 165 4.12 -8.79 -9.51
N GLY A 166 2.95 -8.79 -10.17
CA GLY A 166 1.72 -8.15 -9.69
C GLY A 166 1.55 -6.67 -10.04
N LEU A 167 2.46 -6.02 -10.79
CA LEU A 167 2.25 -4.67 -11.29
C LEU A 167 1.15 -4.66 -12.36
N HIS A 168 0.02 -4.05 -12.02
CA HIS A 168 -1.12 -3.87 -12.90
C HIS A 168 -1.11 -2.46 -13.50
N LEU A 169 -0.33 -2.27 -14.56
CA LEU A 169 -0.54 -1.09 -15.40
C LEU A 169 -1.85 -1.31 -16.18
N GLU A 170 -2.90 -0.54 -15.85
CA GLU A 170 -4.14 -0.55 -16.61
C GLU A 170 -3.81 -0.28 -18.10
N ARG A 171 -3.92 -1.32 -18.92
CA ARG A 171 -3.81 -1.19 -20.37
C ARG A 171 -5.08 -0.52 -20.86
N ALA A 172 -4.93 0.61 -21.55
CA ALA A 172 -5.89 1.16 -22.50
C ALA A 172 -6.99 2.13 -22.00
N LEU A 173 -6.64 3.09 -21.15
CA LEU A 173 -7.29 4.41 -21.23
C LEU A 173 -6.28 5.41 -21.81
N ALA A 174 -6.74 6.33 -22.66
CA ALA A 174 -5.88 7.43 -23.09
C ALA A 174 -5.53 8.24 -21.84
N PRO A 175 -4.25 8.51 -21.55
CA PRO A 175 -3.88 9.29 -20.37
C PRO A 175 -4.65 10.62 -20.36
N ASP A 176 -5.13 11.06 -19.20
CA ASP A 176 -5.80 12.35 -19.05
C ASP A 176 -4.77 13.49 -19.04
N THR A 177 -4.09 13.65 -20.17
CA THR A 177 -3.06 14.67 -20.35
C THR A 177 -3.61 16.08 -20.17
N ASN A 178 -4.91 16.28 -20.44
CA ASN A 178 -5.58 17.58 -20.30
C ASN A 178 -5.87 17.92 -18.83
N GLY A 179 -6.34 16.95 -18.03
CA GLY A 179 -6.53 17.10 -16.59
C GLY A 179 -5.20 17.40 -15.90
N ILE A 180 -4.16 16.63 -16.21
CA ILE A 180 -2.82 16.83 -15.65
C ILE A 180 -2.26 18.20 -16.06
N ALA A 181 -2.36 18.59 -17.34
CA ALA A 181 -1.91 19.90 -17.80
C ALA A 181 -2.63 21.07 -17.10
N ARG A 182 -3.93 20.94 -16.83
CA ARG A 182 -4.69 21.94 -16.06
C ARG A 182 -4.24 22.03 -14.61
N LEU A 183 -3.97 20.90 -13.96
CA LEU A 183 -3.44 20.88 -12.60
C LEU A 183 -2.08 21.59 -12.52
N ILE A 184 -1.21 21.37 -13.52
CA ILE A 184 0.07 22.08 -13.61
C ILE A 184 -0.13 23.59 -13.78
N ALA A 185 -1.03 23.99 -14.66
CA ALA A 185 -1.28 25.41 -14.94
C ALA A 185 -1.82 26.17 -13.72
N ASN A 186 -2.57 25.48 -12.85
CA ASN A 186 -3.22 26.07 -11.69
C ASN A 186 -2.44 25.88 -10.38
N ARG A 187 -1.30 25.17 -10.40
CA ARG A 187 -0.55 24.86 -9.19
C ARG A 187 -0.10 26.13 -8.46
N PRO A 188 -0.16 26.17 -7.13
CA PRO A 188 0.41 27.27 -6.37
C PRO A 188 1.93 27.35 -6.59
N VAL A 189 2.47 28.56 -6.63
CA VAL A 189 3.93 28.79 -6.74
C VAL A 189 4.67 28.24 -5.52
N GLN A 190 4.02 28.27 -4.36
CA GLN A 190 4.48 27.64 -3.13
C GLN A 190 3.33 26.84 -2.52
N PRO A 191 3.37 25.50 -2.55
CA PRO A 191 2.36 24.68 -1.89
C PRO A 191 2.40 24.89 -0.38
N ALA A 192 1.22 24.90 0.25
CA ALA A 192 1.14 24.92 1.70
C ALA A 192 1.67 23.60 2.26
N VAL A 193 2.52 23.67 3.29
CA VAL A 193 2.99 22.48 4.01
C VAL A 193 2.12 22.31 5.25
N ALA A 194 1.28 21.28 5.23
CA ALA A 194 0.48 20.86 6.36
C ALA A 194 1.08 19.62 7.03
N LYS A 195 0.89 19.50 8.34
CA LYS A 195 1.29 18.31 9.07
C LYS A 195 0.37 17.15 8.72
N GLY A 196 0.93 16.09 8.18
CA GLY A 196 0.28 14.80 8.01
C GLY A 196 0.08 14.10 9.36
N GLU A 197 -1.00 13.34 9.48
CA GLU A 197 -1.34 12.64 10.71
C GLU A 197 -1.04 11.15 10.60
N VAL A 198 -0.14 10.64 11.45
CA VAL A 198 -0.02 9.20 11.69
C VAL A 198 -1.01 8.80 12.78
N LEU A 199 -2.11 8.20 12.34
CA LEU A 199 -3.20 7.73 13.18
C LEU A 199 -2.84 6.47 13.96
N ARG A 200 -3.55 6.22 15.07
CA ARG A 200 -3.41 5.01 15.90
C ARG A 200 -3.56 3.72 15.10
N GLY A 201 -4.42 3.73 14.08
CA GLY A 201 -4.61 2.60 13.17
C GLY A 201 -3.31 2.12 12.50
N HIS A 202 -2.36 3.01 12.21
CA HIS A 202 -1.08 2.62 11.62
C HIS A 202 -0.23 1.78 12.59
N PHE A 203 -0.19 2.16 13.87
CA PHE A 203 0.51 1.43 14.91
C PHE A 203 -0.14 0.06 15.14
N ALA A 204 -1.47 0.05 15.29
CA ALA A 204 -2.23 -1.17 15.53
C ALA A 204 -2.20 -2.14 14.34
N LEU A 205 -2.07 -1.65 13.10
CA LEU A 205 -1.88 -2.51 11.93
C LEU A 205 -0.56 -3.26 12.03
N ILE A 206 0.55 -2.58 12.33
CA ILE A 206 1.86 -3.22 12.50
C ILE A 206 1.82 -4.25 13.63
N GLU A 207 1.24 -3.91 14.78
CA GLU A 207 1.07 -4.85 15.91
C GLU A 207 0.29 -6.11 15.49
N GLN A 208 -0.78 -5.96 14.71
CA GLN A 208 -1.56 -7.10 14.22
C GLN A 208 -0.78 -7.97 13.25
N LEU A 209 0.00 -7.39 12.34
CA LEU A 209 0.80 -8.14 11.37
C LEU A 209 1.93 -8.89 12.06
N VAL A 210 2.60 -8.27 13.03
CA VAL A 210 3.63 -8.92 13.86
C VAL A 210 3.02 -10.08 14.65
N ALA A 211 1.86 -9.88 15.27
CA ALA A 211 1.20 -10.92 16.07
C ALA A 211 0.68 -12.11 15.24
N ALA A 212 0.36 -11.88 13.97
CA ALA A 212 -0.15 -12.91 13.06
C ALA A 212 0.98 -13.72 12.38
N SER A 213 2.20 -13.19 12.35
CA SER A 213 3.30 -13.83 11.63
C SER A 213 3.93 -14.98 12.40
N PRO A 214 4.18 -16.14 11.75
CA PRO A 214 4.92 -17.24 12.36
C PRO A 214 6.45 -17.04 12.30
N VAL A 215 6.94 -16.02 11.58
CA VAL A 215 8.37 -15.73 11.45
C VAL A 215 8.79 -14.55 12.32
N HIS A 216 10.03 -14.61 12.81
CA HIS A 216 10.65 -13.48 13.50
C HIS A 216 11.24 -12.47 12.50
N HIS A 217 11.52 -11.27 12.99
CA HIS A 217 12.19 -10.20 12.23
C HIS A 217 11.46 -9.69 10.96
N LEU A 218 10.12 -9.67 10.97
CA LEU A 218 9.38 -8.88 9.99
C LEU A 218 9.78 -7.41 10.01
N SER A 219 10.00 -6.87 8.81
CA SER A 219 10.34 -5.48 8.54
C SER A 219 9.16 -4.78 7.87
N PHE A 220 8.95 -3.53 8.21
CA PHE A 220 7.82 -2.75 7.71
C PHE A 220 8.29 -1.40 7.19
N VAL A 221 7.64 -0.91 6.14
CA VAL A 221 7.83 0.43 5.62
C VAL A 221 6.47 1.00 5.30
N TYR A 222 6.20 2.21 5.77
CA TYR A 222 5.06 2.98 5.30
C TYR A 222 5.48 3.89 4.15
N ILE A 223 4.61 4.00 3.14
CA ILE A 223 4.86 4.80 1.96
C ILE A 223 3.69 5.77 1.81
N LYS A 224 3.99 7.07 1.84
CA LYS A 224 3.04 8.08 1.34
C LYS A 224 3.28 8.17 -0.16
N TRP A 225 2.40 7.52 -0.92
CA TRP A 225 2.51 7.46 -2.38
C TRP A 225 2.30 8.87 -2.97
N PRO A 226 3.03 9.27 -4.02
CA PRO A 226 2.80 10.54 -4.67
C PRO A 226 1.42 10.53 -5.35
N ARG A 227 0.71 11.65 -5.26
CA ARG A 227 -0.49 11.95 -6.04
C ARG A 227 -0.29 13.29 -6.72
N PHE A 228 -0.85 13.48 -7.91
CA PHE A 228 -0.64 14.74 -8.62
C PHE A 228 -1.16 15.93 -7.80
N GLY A 229 -2.26 15.74 -7.05
CA GLY A 229 -2.81 16.74 -6.13
C GLY A 229 -1.89 17.15 -4.97
N ASP A 230 -0.79 16.44 -4.68
CA ASP A 230 0.18 16.87 -3.66
C ASP A 230 0.89 18.18 -4.06
N VAL A 231 0.78 18.64 -5.32
CA VAL A 231 1.27 19.96 -5.78
C VAL A 231 0.48 21.14 -5.20
N ASP A 232 -0.74 20.91 -4.71
CA ASP A 232 -1.57 21.96 -4.12
C ASP A 232 -1.32 22.09 -2.60
N GLU A 233 -1.20 20.96 -1.91
CA GLU A 233 -0.94 20.89 -0.47
C GLU A 233 -0.01 19.72 -0.14
N ILE A 234 1.13 20.04 0.46
CA ILE A 234 2.10 19.05 0.91
C ILE A 234 1.71 18.55 2.30
N LYS A 235 1.60 17.22 2.47
CA LYS A 235 1.52 16.60 3.80
C LYS A 235 2.90 16.14 4.26
N SER A 236 3.38 16.70 5.36
CA SER A 236 4.64 16.32 6.00
C SER A 236 4.40 15.33 7.14
N TYR A 237 5.06 14.18 7.09
CA TYR A 237 5.00 13.12 8.09
C TYR A 237 6.34 13.02 8.84
N PRO A 238 6.38 12.45 10.06
CA PRO A 238 7.65 12.03 10.64
C PRO A 238 8.36 11.03 9.70
N ASP A 239 9.67 10.91 9.83
CA ASP A 239 10.50 10.00 9.05
C ASP A 239 10.35 8.53 9.46
N HIS A 240 9.88 8.27 10.68
CA HIS A 240 9.55 6.93 11.18
C HIS A 240 8.53 6.95 12.31
N ILE A 241 8.04 5.77 12.66
CA ILE A 241 7.32 5.49 13.90
C ILE A 241 7.94 4.29 14.60
N THR A 242 7.88 4.25 15.94
CA THR A 242 8.32 3.08 16.70
C THR A 242 7.13 2.27 17.17
N VAL A 243 7.11 0.97 16.87
CA VAL A 243 6.05 0.03 17.26
C VAL A 243 6.67 -1.19 17.93
N GLY A 244 6.39 -1.40 19.22
CA GLY A 244 6.93 -2.55 19.95
C GLY A 244 8.46 -2.66 19.92
N GLY A 245 9.16 -1.52 19.91
CA GLY A 245 10.63 -1.45 19.81
C GLY A 245 11.19 -1.60 18.39
N ARG A 246 10.34 -1.68 17.36
CA ARG A 246 10.75 -1.68 15.94
C ARG A 246 10.58 -0.29 15.36
N ASP A 247 11.60 0.19 14.64
CA ASP A 247 11.49 1.41 13.85
C ASP A 247 10.94 1.10 12.46
N VAL A 248 9.82 1.73 12.14
CA VAL A 248 9.11 1.60 10.87
C VAL A 248 9.28 2.91 10.10
N PRO A 249 10.16 2.95 9.09
CA PRO A 249 10.35 4.15 8.28
C PRO A 249 9.07 4.55 7.53
N ILE A 250 8.91 5.85 7.34
CA ILE A 250 7.87 6.46 6.51
C ILE A 250 8.56 7.15 5.34
N LEU A 251 8.46 6.56 4.17
CA LEU A 251 8.95 7.13 2.93
C LEU A 251 7.88 8.06 2.35
N ASN A 252 8.05 9.36 2.62
CA ASN A 252 7.11 10.37 2.13
C ASN A 252 7.46 10.83 0.71
N LEU A 253 6.99 10.08 -0.29
CA LEU A 253 7.23 10.38 -1.70
C LEU A 253 6.26 11.43 -2.26
N GLY A 254 5.21 11.79 -1.50
CA GLY A 254 4.26 12.88 -1.77
C GLY A 254 4.84 14.29 -1.52
N ARG A 255 6.08 14.54 -1.94
CA ARG A 255 6.86 15.75 -1.65
C ARG A 255 7.39 16.39 -2.93
N PRO A 256 6.57 17.17 -3.67
CA PRO A 256 7.00 17.84 -4.90
C PRO A 256 8.15 18.84 -4.69
N ASP A 257 8.36 19.31 -3.46
CA ASP A 257 9.49 20.15 -3.08
C ASP A 257 10.80 19.37 -2.93
N LEU A 258 10.74 18.07 -2.62
CA LEU A 258 11.90 17.19 -2.50
C LEU A 258 12.14 16.32 -3.74
N TYR A 259 11.07 15.96 -4.45
CA TYR A 259 11.07 15.05 -5.59
C TYR A 259 10.34 15.66 -6.79
N PRO A 260 10.72 16.86 -7.26
CA PRO A 260 10.04 17.55 -8.36
C PRO A 260 9.98 16.72 -9.65
N GLU A 261 10.94 15.80 -9.85
CA GLU A 261 10.97 14.88 -10.98
C GLU A 261 9.77 13.93 -11.04
N LEU A 262 9.09 13.69 -9.91
CA LEU A 262 7.88 12.87 -9.85
C LEU A 262 6.62 13.63 -10.29
N TYR A 263 6.70 14.94 -10.51
CA TYR A 263 5.53 15.80 -10.77
C TYR A 263 5.56 16.41 -12.17
N VAL A 264 6.14 15.65 -13.13
CA VAL A 264 6.16 16.00 -14.55
C VAL A 264 5.02 15.27 -15.27
N PRO A 265 4.27 15.92 -16.18
CA PRO A 265 3.04 15.35 -16.73
C PRO A 265 3.23 14.02 -17.48
N GLY A 266 4.40 13.81 -18.11
CA GLY A 266 4.67 12.64 -18.94
C GLY A 266 4.72 11.30 -18.20
N ILE A 267 4.80 11.30 -16.87
CA ILE A 267 4.90 10.07 -16.07
C ILE A 267 3.59 9.67 -15.39
N TRP A 268 2.54 10.48 -15.55
CA TRP A 268 1.21 10.26 -14.94
C TRP A 268 0.21 9.77 -15.99
N HIS A 269 -0.69 8.89 -15.54
CA HIS A 269 -1.83 8.44 -16.31
C HIS A 269 -3.04 9.36 -16.09
N ASP A 270 -3.30 9.71 -14.83
CA ASP A 270 -4.30 10.66 -14.37
C ASP A 270 -3.78 11.39 -13.12
N ASP A 271 -4.67 12.07 -12.38
CA ASP A 271 -4.30 12.85 -11.19
C ASP A 271 -3.94 12.01 -9.95
N ALA A 272 -4.16 10.69 -9.99
CA ALA A 272 -3.92 9.74 -8.90
C ALA A 272 -2.94 8.61 -9.28
N HIS A 273 -2.85 8.23 -10.55
CA HIS A 273 -2.15 7.04 -11.02
C HIS A 273 -0.98 7.37 -11.94
N LEU A 274 0.12 6.65 -11.73
CA LEU A 274 1.34 6.74 -12.56
C LEU A 274 1.19 5.91 -13.83
N GLY A 275 1.84 6.34 -14.90
CA GLY A 275 2.12 5.49 -16.06
C GLY A 275 3.31 4.55 -15.77
N GLY A 276 3.64 3.67 -16.73
CA GLY A 276 4.72 2.68 -16.55
C GLY A 276 6.09 3.29 -16.25
N GLU A 277 6.43 4.41 -16.87
CA GLU A 277 7.68 5.13 -16.56
C GLU A 277 7.65 5.73 -15.14
N GLY A 278 6.52 6.34 -14.74
CA GLY A 278 6.34 6.89 -13.40
C GLY A 278 6.42 5.82 -12.32
N ALA A 279 5.78 4.67 -12.54
CA ALA A 279 5.84 3.53 -11.64
C ALA A 279 7.28 3.06 -11.41
N ARG A 280 8.06 2.93 -12.49
CA ARG A 280 9.48 2.59 -12.43
C ARG A 280 10.29 3.64 -11.67
N MET A 281 10.09 4.93 -11.97
CA MET A 281 10.80 6.04 -11.30
C MET A 281 10.53 6.08 -9.80
N VAL A 282 9.26 6.02 -9.40
CA VAL A 282 8.86 6.03 -7.98
C VAL A 282 9.42 4.81 -7.25
N SER A 283 9.36 3.63 -7.86
CA SER A 283 9.86 2.40 -7.25
C SER A 283 11.39 2.39 -7.09
N THR A 284 12.13 2.94 -8.08
CA THR A 284 13.57 3.16 -7.96
C THR A 284 13.91 4.17 -6.85
N LEU A 285 13.20 5.29 -6.77
CA LEU A 285 13.42 6.28 -5.71
C LEU A 285 13.11 5.69 -4.33
N MET A 286 12.02 4.93 -4.21
CA MET A 286 11.63 4.24 -2.99
C MET A 286 12.73 3.30 -2.51
N GLY A 287 13.29 2.47 -3.40
CA GLY A 287 14.41 1.58 -3.09
C GLY A 287 15.65 2.34 -2.61
N ARG A 288 15.99 3.47 -3.26
CA ARG A 288 17.12 4.31 -2.84
C ARG A 288 16.90 4.90 -1.45
N LYS A 289 15.71 5.42 -1.18
CA LYS A 289 15.39 6.01 0.13
C LYS A 289 15.39 4.97 1.25
N LEU A 290 14.94 3.76 0.98
CA LEU A 290 15.04 2.67 1.93
C LEU A 290 16.49 2.22 2.16
N ALA A 291 17.30 2.13 1.10
CA ALA A 291 18.72 1.81 1.20
C ALA A 291 19.49 2.88 2.00
N GLU A 292 19.22 4.17 1.75
CA GLU A 292 19.76 5.30 2.54
C GLU A 292 19.37 5.18 4.02
N TRP A 293 18.12 4.81 4.29
CA TRP A 293 17.63 4.58 5.64
C TRP A 293 18.40 3.44 6.34
N TYR A 294 18.55 2.28 5.68
CA TYR A 294 19.30 1.14 6.22
C TYR A 294 20.78 1.45 6.43
N ALA A 295 21.40 2.24 5.56
CA ALA A 295 22.79 2.66 5.76
C ALA A 295 22.97 3.51 7.03
N THR A 296 21.93 4.23 7.46
CA THR A 296 21.98 5.15 8.62
C THR A 296 21.50 4.48 9.92
N HIS A 297 20.49 3.61 9.84
CA HIS A 297 19.81 3.04 11.01
C HIS A 297 20.11 1.55 11.21
N GLY A 298 20.85 0.92 10.29
CA GLY A 298 21.03 -0.52 10.22
C GLY A 298 19.98 -1.18 9.35
N ALA A 299 20.42 -2.19 8.58
CA ALA A 299 19.50 -3.07 7.87
C ALA A 299 18.73 -3.94 8.88
N PRO A 300 17.47 -4.31 8.58
CA PRO A 300 16.74 -5.24 9.42
C PRO A 300 17.42 -6.61 9.42
N ALA A 301 17.25 -7.34 10.52
CA ALA A 301 17.68 -8.74 10.56
C ALA A 301 16.89 -9.59 9.56
N ALA A 302 17.54 -10.61 9.01
CA ALA A 302 16.90 -11.62 8.18
C ALA A 302 15.73 -12.29 8.91
N CYS A 303 14.68 -12.67 8.18
CA CYS A 303 13.57 -13.36 8.82
C CYS A 303 13.91 -14.80 9.18
N GLY A 304 13.47 -15.21 10.37
CA GLY A 304 13.68 -16.55 10.91
C GLY A 304 15.07 -16.85 11.47
N SER A 305 15.98 -15.86 11.53
CA SER A 305 17.24 -15.95 12.31
C SER A 305 17.03 -15.74 13.80
#